data_AF-A0A1G1XNR2-F1
#
_entry.id   AF-A0A1G1XNR2-F1
#
_cell.length_a   1.000
_cell.length_b   1.000
_cell.length_c   1.000
_cell.angle_alpha   90.00
_cell.angle_beta   90.00
_cell.angle_gamma   90.00
#
_symmetry.space_group_name_H-M   'P 1'
#
loop_
_entity.id
_entity.type
_entity.pdbx_description
1 polymer ?
#
loop_
_entity_poly.entity_id
_entity_poly.type
_entity_poly.pdbx_seq_one_letter_code
_entity_poly.pdbx_strand_id
1 'polypeptide(L)'
;MAKIITYKNEGARGVFCQLQLDSGERILISIAQSGVKIFKLGFMGVFPMKTIWESSSVEKMVKIFVNSQTQDMSPLDAVIKKLENCKNIEQILEKINQISADESLQNIETIVHEYGILQQKVAQEIKSMYPAAVFPKSILPYPKERIRKALENAIYLTDDNQMIENLKGCMAFLEGFIDDEEANKKNASLLKILKK
;
A
#
# COMPACT_ATOMS: atom_id res chain seq x y z
N MET A 1 -7.39 -14.75 -25.25
CA MET A 1 -6.93 -15.25 -23.94
C MET A 1 -5.48 -15.69 -24.10
N ALA A 2 -4.59 -15.21 -23.24
CA ALA A 2 -3.17 -15.47 -23.36
C ALA A 2 -2.85 -16.96 -23.30
N LYS A 3 -1.94 -17.43 -24.15
CA LYS A 3 -1.51 -18.82 -24.23
C LYS A 3 -0.22 -19.01 -23.43
N ILE A 4 -0.22 -19.95 -22.49
CA ILE A 4 1.01 -20.40 -21.81
C ILE A 4 1.87 -21.17 -22.82
N ILE A 5 3.10 -20.70 -23.03
CA ILE A 5 4.10 -21.35 -23.90
C ILE A 5 5.03 -22.24 -23.09
N THR A 6 5.53 -21.69 -21.98
CA THR A 6 6.44 -22.38 -21.07
C THR A 6 6.03 -22.06 -19.65
N TYR A 7 6.08 -23.06 -18.76
CA TYR A 7 5.81 -22.89 -17.34
C TYR A 7 6.85 -23.67 -16.54
N LYS A 8 7.46 -23.01 -15.55
CA LYS A 8 8.40 -23.64 -14.62
C LYS A 8 8.18 -23.08 -13.23
N ASN A 9 7.94 -23.95 -12.25
CA ASN A 9 7.74 -23.59 -10.86
C ASN A 9 8.49 -24.57 -9.94
N GLU A 10 9.82 -24.48 -9.95
CA GLU A 10 10.70 -25.42 -9.25
C GLU A 10 11.45 -24.77 -8.05
N GLY A 11 10.84 -23.75 -7.43
CA GLY A 11 11.43 -23.05 -6.28
C GLY A 11 12.82 -22.49 -6.59
N ALA A 12 13.87 -23.00 -5.92
CA ALA A 12 15.25 -22.53 -6.06
C ALA A 12 15.82 -22.69 -7.49
N ARG A 13 15.25 -23.57 -8.32
CA ARG A 13 15.67 -23.77 -9.72
C ARG A 13 15.01 -22.79 -10.72
N GLY A 14 14.28 -21.81 -10.19
CA GLY A 14 13.63 -20.76 -10.94
C GLY A 14 12.12 -20.95 -11.05
N VAL A 15 11.41 -19.83 -10.93
CA VAL A 15 9.96 -19.74 -11.07
C VAL A 15 9.67 -18.75 -12.20
N PHE A 16 9.24 -19.24 -13.36
CA PHE A 16 8.95 -18.38 -14.51
C PHE A 16 7.87 -18.96 -15.43
N CYS A 17 7.21 -18.07 -16.18
CA CYS A 17 6.23 -18.43 -17.19
C CYS A 17 6.38 -17.56 -18.43
N GLN A 18 6.28 -18.17 -19.61
CA GLN A 18 6.15 -17.46 -20.87
C GLN A 18 4.70 -17.45 -21.33
N LEU A 19 4.17 -16.26 -21.61
CA LEU A 19 2.83 -16.07 -22.15
C LEU A 19 2.92 -15.48 -23.56
N GLN A 20 2.11 -16.00 -24.48
CA GLN A 20 1.82 -15.35 -25.74
C GLN A 20 0.45 -14.65 -25.64
N LEU A 21 0.44 -13.35 -25.84
CA LEU A 21 -0.75 -12.51 -25.78
C LEU A 21 -1.55 -12.60 -27.09
N ASP A 22 -2.79 -12.11 -27.09
CA ASP A 22 -3.67 -12.12 -28.27
C ASP A 22 -3.10 -11.26 -29.42
N SER A 23 -2.29 -10.24 -29.11
CA SER A 23 -1.55 -9.43 -30.09
C SER A 23 -0.44 -10.21 -30.81
N GLY A 24 -0.12 -11.43 -30.36
CA GLY A 24 1.00 -12.23 -30.84
C GLY A 24 2.32 -11.94 -30.12
N GLU A 25 2.38 -10.88 -29.31
CA GLU A 25 3.54 -10.57 -28.47
C GLU A 25 3.76 -11.64 -27.41
N ARG A 26 5.02 -11.82 -27.00
CA ARG A 26 5.39 -12.76 -25.96
C ARG A 26 6.02 -12.04 -24.78
N ILE A 27 5.67 -12.50 -23.58
CA ILE A 27 6.25 -12.00 -22.34
C ILE A 27 6.82 -13.15 -21.50
N LEU A 28 7.81 -12.83 -20.68
CA LEU A 28 8.38 -13.72 -19.66
C LEU A 28 8.12 -13.10 -18.29
N ILE A 29 7.36 -13.80 -17.46
CA ILE A 29 7.18 -13.50 -16.04
C ILE A 29 8.23 -14.32 -15.30
N SER A 30 9.11 -13.67 -14.55
CA SER A 30 10.16 -14.30 -13.76
C SER A 30 10.05 -13.87 -12.30
N ILE A 31 9.99 -14.83 -11.39
CA ILE A 31 9.90 -14.65 -9.95
C ILE A 31 11.16 -15.23 -9.31
N ALA A 32 11.86 -14.38 -8.56
CA ALA A 32 13.04 -14.73 -7.78
C ALA A 32 12.88 -14.21 -6.35
N GLN A 33 13.78 -14.61 -5.44
CA GLN A 33 13.81 -14.06 -4.08
C GLN A 33 13.99 -12.54 -4.07
N SER A 34 14.73 -12.01 -5.05
CA SER A 34 14.96 -10.57 -5.23
C SER A 34 13.78 -9.82 -5.86
N GLY A 35 12.67 -10.51 -6.17
CA GLY A 35 11.46 -9.89 -6.67
C GLY A 35 10.94 -10.47 -7.98
N VAL A 36 10.13 -9.69 -8.70
CA VAL A 36 9.42 -10.14 -9.90
C VAL A 36 9.71 -9.22 -11.06
N LYS A 37 9.94 -9.80 -12.24
CA LYS A 37 10.18 -9.08 -13.49
C LYS A 37 9.31 -9.65 -14.59
N ILE A 38 8.74 -8.74 -15.39
CA ILE A 38 7.99 -9.07 -16.60
C ILE A 38 8.77 -8.49 -17.78
N PHE A 39 9.24 -9.35 -18.67
CA PHE A 39 10.00 -8.97 -19.85
C PHE A 39 9.16 -9.12 -21.11
N LYS A 40 9.31 -8.21 -22.07
CA LYS A 40 8.94 -8.41 -23.47
C LYS A 40 9.98 -9.32 -24.10
N LEU A 41 9.54 -10.38 -24.77
CA LEU A 41 10.40 -11.27 -25.53
C LEU A 41 10.37 -10.89 -27.01
N GLY A 42 11.54 -10.91 -27.66
CA GLY A 42 11.71 -10.74 -29.10
C GLY A 42 12.30 -12.00 -29.74
N PHE A 43 12.58 -11.92 -31.05
CA PHE A 43 13.21 -12.97 -31.83
C PHE A 43 12.56 -14.35 -31.61
N MET A 44 11.36 -14.52 -32.16
CA MET A 44 10.50 -15.70 -31.96
C MET A 44 10.23 -16.06 -30.48
N GLY A 45 10.37 -15.12 -29.54
CA GLY A 45 10.06 -15.33 -28.13
C GLY A 45 11.19 -15.97 -27.33
N VAL A 46 12.44 -15.88 -27.80
CA VAL A 46 13.59 -16.49 -27.13
C VAL A 46 14.31 -15.49 -26.23
N PHE A 47 14.49 -14.25 -26.70
CA PHE A 47 15.36 -13.29 -26.03
C PHE A 47 14.56 -12.19 -25.32
N PRO A 48 14.82 -11.91 -24.03
CA PRO A 48 14.30 -10.73 -23.35
C PRO A 48 14.82 -9.45 -24.02
N MET A 49 13.91 -8.63 -24.54
CA MET A 49 14.25 -7.39 -25.24
C MET A 49 14.09 -6.15 -24.36
N LYS A 50 13.11 -6.16 -23.45
CA LYS A 50 12.75 -5.01 -22.63
C LYS A 50 12.09 -5.47 -21.34
N THR A 51 12.45 -4.88 -20.21
CA THR A 51 11.67 -5.00 -18.97
C THR A 51 10.43 -4.13 -19.10
N ILE A 52 9.25 -4.73 -19.00
CA ILE A 52 7.95 -4.03 -19.02
C ILE A 52 7.61 -3.58 -17.61
N TRP A 53 7.88 -4.43 -16.62
CA TRP A 53 7.61 -4.13 -15.22
C TRP A 53 8.57 -4.89 -14.31
N GLU A 54 8.93 -4.29 -13.18
CA GLU A 54 9.69 -4.94 -12.13
C GLU A 54 9.27 -4.48 -10.73
N SER A 55 9.34 -5.39 -9.77
CA SER A 55 9.30 -5.10 -8.34
C SER A 55 10.47 -5.79 -7.67
N SER A 56 11.23 -5.06 -6.87
CA SER A 56 12.32 -5.59 -6.03
C SER A 56 11.83 -6.28 -4.75
N SER A 57 10.52 -6.35 -4.53
CA SER A 57 9.91 -6.96 -3.35
C SER A 57 8.87 -7.99 -3.77
N VAL A 58 9.04 -9.22 -3.28
CA VAL A 58 8.07 -10.30 -3.40
C VAL A 58 6.79 -9.95 -2.64
N GLU A 59 6.89 -9.26 -1.50
CA GLU A 59 5.73 -8.81 -0.73
C GLU A 59 4.86 -7.86 -1.54
N LYS A 60 5.46 -6.88 -2.24
CA LYS A 60 4.72 -6.00 -3.16
C LYS A 60 4.03 -6.80 -4.26
N MET A 61 4.68 -7.83 -4.80
CA MET A 61 4.05 -8.70 -5.80
C MET A 61 2.86 -9.47 -5.21
N VAL A 62 3.00 -10.04 -4.01
CA VAL A 62 1.89 -10.73 -3.33
C VAL A 62 0.72 -9.76 -3.16
N LYS A 63 0.94 -8.52 -2.73
CA LYS A 63 -0.13 -7.52 -2.60
C LYS A 63 -0.79 -7.15 -3.93
N ILE A 64 -0.01 -7.04 -5.01
CA ILE A 64 -0.54 -6.66 -6.33
C ILE A 64 -1.33 -7.82 -6.97
N PHE A 65 -0.82 -9.04 -6.87
CA PHE A 65 -1.33 -10.16 -7.67
C PHE A 65 -2.12 -11.20 -6.88
N VAL A 66 -1.97 -11.26 -5.56
CA VAL A 66 -2.71 -12.18 -4.68
C VAL A 66 -3.91 -11.47 -4.07
N ASN A 67 -5.11 -12.02 -4.28
CA ASN A 67 -6.36 -11.58 -3.66
C ASN A 67 -7.12 -12.81 -3.14
N SER A 68 -8.34 -12.62 -2.60
CA SER A 68 -9.15 -13.73 -2.07
C SER A 68 -9.46 -14.84 -3.09
N GLN A 69 -9.45 -14.53 -4.39
CA GLN A 69 -9.65 -15.53 -5.46
C GLN A 69 -8.38 -16.28 -5.84
N THR A 70 -7.20 -15.78 -5.43
CA THR A 70 -5.90 -16.37 -5.76
C THR A 70 -5.08 -16.71 -4.51
N GLN A 71 -5.71 -16.69 -3.33
CA GLN A 71 -5.04 -16.87 -2.03
C GLN A 71 -4.39 -18.24 -1.88
N ASP A 72 -4.97 -19.28 -2.47
CA ASP A 72 -4.44 -20.65 -2.45
C ASP A 72 -3.51 -20.96 -3.63
N MET A 73 -3.26 -19.99 -4.52
CA MET A 73 -2.45 -20.18 -5.72
C MET A 73 -0.97 -19.87 -5.45
N SER A 74 -0.08 -20.48 -6.24
CA SER A 74 1.32 -20.05 -6.22
C SER A 74 1.41 -18.58 -6.70
N PRO A 75 2.40 -17.80 -6.25
CA PRO A 75 2.51 -16.40 -6.67
C PRO A 75 2.63 -16.25 -8.19
N LEU A 76 3.26 -17.21 -8.88
CA LEU A 76 3.33 -17.22 -10.34
C LEU A 76 1.95 -17.39 -10.98
N ASP A 77 1.15 -18.31 -10.47
CA ASP A 77 -0.19 -18.58 -11.00
C ASP A 77 -1.13 -17.39 -10.75
N ALA A 78 -1.01 -16.72 -9.60
CA ALA A 78 -1.75 -15.51 -9.30
C ALA A 78 -1.45 -14.38 -10.31
N VAL A 79 -0.16 -14.19 -10.65
CA VAL A 79 0.26 -13.25 -11.69
C VAL A 79 -0.32 -13.65 -13.06
N ILE A 80 -0.18 -14.92 -13.46
CA ILE A 80 -0.71 -15.42 -14.74
C ILE A 80 -2.22 -15.19 -14.81
N LYS A 81 -2.96 -15.56 -13.78
CA LYS A 81 -4.43 -15.43 -13.71
C LYS A 81 -4.87 -13.97 -13.89
N LYS A 82 -4.16 -13.03 -13.26
CA LYS A 82 -4.41 -11.60 -13.44
C LYS A 82 -4.14 -11.12 -14.87
N LEU A 83 -3.14 -11.68 -15.56
CA LEU A 83 -2.71 -11.25 -16.89
C LEU A 83 -3.35 -12.02 -18.05
N GLU A 84 -4.02 -13.16 -17.79
CA GLU A 84 -4.54 -14.06 -18.85
C GLU A 84 -5.53 -13.40 -19.82
N ASN A 85 -6.21 -12.35 -19.36
CA ASN A 85 -7.23 -11.60 -20.12
C ASN A 85 -6.67 -10.35 -20.81
N CYS A 86 -5.38 -10.04 -20.63
CA CYS A 86 -4.74 -8.93 -21.32
C CYS A 86 -4.39 -9.31 -22.76
N LYS A 87 -4.77 -8.46 -23.71
CA LYS A 87 -4.59 -8.71 -25.15
C LYS A 87 -3.22 -8.30 -25.67
N ASN A 88 -2.61 -7.29 -25.07
CA ASN A 88 -1.32 -6.71 -25.46
C ASN A 88 -0.57 -6.21 -24.22
N ILE A 89 0.67 -5.73 -24.43
CA ILE A 89 1.53 -5.24 -23.35
C ILE A 89 0.97 -3.97 -22.72
N GLU A 90 0.33 -3.09 -23.48
CA GLU A 90 -0.27 -1.85 -22.99
C GLU A 90 -1.32 -2.14 -21.93
N GLN A 91 -2.22 -3.11 -22.16
CA GLN A 91 -3.24 -3.52 -21.19
C GLN A 91 -2.63 -4.15 -19.93
N ILE A 92 -1.48 -4.82 -20.05
CA ILE A 92 -0.76 -5.33 -18.87
C ILE A 92 -0.27 -4.16 -18.01
N LEU A 93 0.35 -3.15 -18.63
CA LEU A 93 0.83 -1.97 -17.94
C LEU A 93 -0.31 -1.19 -17.28
N GLU A 94 -1.41 -0.95 -17.99
CA GLU A 94 -2.61 -0.30 -17.45
C GLU A 94 -3.13 -1.04 -16.22
N LYS A 95 -3.25 -2.37 -16.30
CA LYS A 95 -3.77 -3.18 -15.21
C LYS A 95 -2.85 -3.18 -13.99
N ILE A 96 -1.53 -3.25 -14.19
CA ILE A 96 -0.55 -3.17 -13.09
C ILE A 96 -0.56 -1.78 -12.43
N ASN A 97 -0.66 -0.72 -13.24
CA ASN A 97 -0.75 0.65 -12.73
C ASN A 97 -2.02 0.88 -11.92
N GLN A 98 -3.17 0.38 -12.39
CA GLN A 98 -4.44 0.44 -11.67
C GLN A 98 -4.34 -0.27 -10.30
N ILE A 99 -3.81 -1.49 -10.27
CA ILE A 99 -3.66 -2.23 -9.01
C ILE A 99 -2.74 -1.50 -8.03
N SER A 100 -1.64 -0.91 -8.53
CA SER A 100 -0.71 -0.16 -7.69
C SER A 100 -1.36 1.11 -7.11
N ALA A 101 -2.25 1.75 -7.88
CA ALA A 101 -3.03 2.88 -7.41
C ALA A 101 -4.04 2.45 -6.34
N ASP A 102 -4.77 1.35 -6.55
CA ASP A 102 -5.74 0.81 -5.58
C ASP A 102 -5.07 0.45 -4.24
N GLU A 103 -3.89 -0.19 -4.25
CA GLU A 103 -3.13 -0.48 -3.02
C GLU A 103 -2.73 0.81 -2.29
N SER A 104 -2.31 1.82 -3.05
CA SER A 104 -1.97 3.13 -2.46
C SER A 104 -3.19 3.76 -1.78
N LEU A 105 -4.38 3.66 -2.39
CA LEU A 105 -5.63 4.16 -1.81
C LEU A 105 -6.00 3.40 -0.53
N GLN A 106 -5.99 2.06 -0.56
CA GLN A 106 -6.31 1.24 0.62
C GLN A 106 -5.37 1.51 1.79
N ASN A 107 -4.07 1.71 1.52
CA ASN A 107 -3.10 2.04 2.55
C ASN A 107 -3.35 3.44 3.15
N ILE A 108 -3.73 4.42 2.32
CA ILE A 108 -4.16 5.74 2.80
C ILE A 108 -5.38 5.60 3.71
N GLU A 109 -6.43 4.91 3.25
CA GLU A 109 -7.66 4.68 4.01
C GLU A 109 -7.38 4.00 5.35
N THR A 110 -6.54 2.96 5.37
CA THR A 110 -6.18 2.23 6.60
C THR A 110 -5.50 3.16 7.61
N ILE A 111 -4.49 3.92 7.17
CA ILE A 111 -3.76 4.86 8.06
C ILE A 111 -4.71 5.92 8.62
N VAL A 112 -5.55 6.50 7.76
CA VAL A 112 -6.52 7.53 8.16
C VAL A 112 -7.55 6.96 9.13
N HIS A 113 -8.04 5.75 8.89
CA HIS A 113 -9.02 5.08 9.74
C HIS A 113 -8.46 4.76 11.14
N GLU A 114 -7.31 4.11 11.21
CA GLU A 114 -6.68 3.77 12.50
C GLU A 114 -6.31 5.02 13.30
N TYR A 115 -5.86 6.08 12.61
CA TYR A 115 -5.63 7.38 13.24
C TYR A 115 -6.94 8.00 13.74
N GLY A 116 -8.03 7.93 12.98
CA GLY A 116 -9.36 8.39 13.43
C GLY A 116 -9.86 7.66 14.69
N ILE A 117 -9.63 6.34 14.78
CA ILE A 117 -9.93 5.55 16.00
C ILE A 117 -9.13 6.08 17.19
N LEU A 118 -7.83 6.35 17.01
CA LEU A 118 -7.01 6.92 18.08
C LEU A 118 -7.55 8.28 18.53
N GLN A 119 -7.95 9.17 17.62
CA GLN A 119 -8.51 10.47 17.97
C GLN A 119 -9.76 10.34 18.83
N GLN A 120 -10.66 9.41 18.49
CA GLN A 120 -11.87 9.15 19.28
C GLN A 120 -11.52 8.69 20.70
N LYS A 121 -10.55 7.76 20.82
CA LYS A 121 -10.07 7.28 22.12
C LYS A 121 -9.48 8.42 22.96
N VAL A 122 -8.55 9.16 22.37
CA VAL A 122 -7.88 10.26 23.06
C VAL A 122 -8.89 11.33 23.47
N ALA A 123 -9.86 11.67 22.63
CA ALA A 123 -10.90 12.65 22.93
C ALA A 123 -11.72 12.29 24.19
N GLN A 124 -11.99 11.00 24.41
CA GLN A 124 -12.67 10.53 25.62
C GLN A 124 -11.79 10.68 26.88
N GLU A 125 -10.48 10.58 26.72
CA GLU A 125 -9.49 10.63 27.81
C GLU A 125 -8.93 12.05 28.07
N ILE A 126 -9.24 13.06 27.22
CA ILE A 126 -8.67 14.42 27.32
C ILE A 126 -8.82 15.00 28.73
N LYS A 127 -10.02 14.95 29.31
CA LYS A 127 -10.26 15.62 30.61
C LYS A 127 -9.52 14.94 31.77
N SER A 128 -9.29 13.64 31.69
CA SER A 128 -8.70 12.85 32.79
C SER A 128 -7.20 12.62 32.65
N MET A 129 -6.71 12.43 31.42
CA MET A 129 -5.31 12.06 31.16
C MET A 129 -4.53 13.17 30.46
N TYR A 130 -5.19 13.95 29.59
CA TYR A 130 -4.54 14.94 28.73
C TYR A 130 -5.14 16.35 28.87
N PRO A 131 -5.21 16.92 30.10
CA PRO A 131 -5.89 18.20 30.31
C PRO A 131 -5.22 19.39 29.61
N ALA A 132 -3.97 19.26 29.16
CA ALA A 132 -3.30 20.28 28.35
C ALA A 132 -3.63 20.17 26.85
N ALA A 133 -4.45 19.20 26.45
CA ALA A 133 -4.73 18.86 25.04
C ALA A 133 -3.46 18.63 24.21
N VAL A 134 -2.43 18.06 24.83
CA VAL A 134 -1.21 17.57 24.16
C VAL A 134 -1.04 16.09 24.46
N PHE A 135 -0.46 15.37 23.51
CA PHE A 135 -0.43 13.90 23.52
C PHE A 135 0.99 13.40 23.27
N PRO A 136 1.42 12.29 23.91
CA PRO A 136 2.70 11.66 23.60
C PRO A 136 2.72 11.18 22.14
N LYS A 137 3.85 11.34 21.44
CA LYS A 137 3.98 10.86 20.06
C LYS A 137 3.95 9.34 19.99
N SER A 138 4.40 8.64 21.03
CA SER A 138 4.44 7.18 21.07
C SER A 138 3.09 6.48 21.00
N ILE A 139 1.99 7.17 21.29
CA ILE A 139 0.64 6.57 21.20
C ILE A 139 0.08 6.59 19.78
N LEU A 140 0.76 7.24 18.81
CA LEU A 140 0.35 7.21 17.41
C LEU A 140 0.50 5.79 16.83
N PRO A 141 -0.46 5.32 16.00
CA PRO A 141 -0.38 4.00 15.36
C PRO A 141 0.75 3.92 14.32
N TYR A 142 1.17 5.07 13.78
CA TYR A 142 2.22 5.20 12.78
C TYR A 142 3.09 6.42 13.07
N PRO A 143 4.30 6.50 12.48
CA PRO A 143 5.10 7.72 12.54
C PRO A 143 4.31 8.95 12.07
N LYS A 144 4.40 10.06 12.82
CA LYS A 144 3.67 11.31 12.56
C LYS A 144 3.69 11.74 11.09
N GLU A 145 4.85 11.72 10.45
CA GLU A 145 5.00 12.09 9.03
C GLU A 145 4.24 11.15 8.07
N ARG A 146 4.15 9.86 8.39
CA ARG A 146 3.39 8.88 7.59
C ARG A 146 1.89 9.17 7.66
N ILE A 147 1.39 9.53 8.84
CA ILE A 147 -0.02 9.92 9.03
C ILE A 147 -0.31 11.22 8.29
N ARG A 148 0.56 12.24 8.44
CA ARG A 148 0.43 13.52 7.74
C ARG A 148 0.30 13.32 6.23
N LYS A 149 1.22 12.56 5.63
CA LYS A 149 1.20 12.28 4.19
C LYS A 149 -0.06 11.52 3.76
N ALA A 150 -0.56 10.59 4.57
CA ALA A 150 -1.81 9.89 4.28
C ALA A 150 -3.01 10.85 4.30
N LEU A 151 -3.09 11.75 5.28
CA LEU A 151 -4.13 12.78 5.34
C LEU A 151 -4.07 13.76 4.16
N GLU A 152 -2.88 14.24 3.80
CA GLU A 152 -2.67 15.11 2.64
C GLU A 152 -3.14 14.44 1.35
N ASN A 153 -2.77 13.18 1.14
CA ASN A 153 -3.22 12.41 0.00
C ASN A 153 -4.75 12.22 0.02
N ALA A 154 -5.34 11.89 1.17
CA ALA A 154 -6.78 11.73 1.30
C ALA A 154 -7.54 13.04 0.97
N ILE A 155 -7.01 14.19 1.40
CA ILE A 155 -7.55 15.52 1.05
C ILE A 155 -7.47 15.76 -0.45
N TYR A 156 -6.34 15.43 -1.08
CA TYR A 156 -6.15 15.60 -2.52
C TYR A 156 -7.07 14.72 -3.36
N LEU A 157 -7.38 13.52 -2.88
CA LEU A 157 -8.14 12.50 -3.61
C LEU A 157 -9.66 12.59 -3.42
N THR A 158 -10.14 13.39 -2.48
CA THR A 158 -11.57 13.50 -2.17
C THR A 158 -12.15 14.79 -2.73
N ASP A 159 -13.34 14.70 -3.31
CA ASP A 159 -14.10 15.86 -3.82
C ASP A 159 -15.15 16.38 -2.83
N ASP A 160 -15.36 15.69 -1.71
CA ASP A 160 -16.33 16.08 -0.69
C ASP A 160 -15.74 17.17 0.23
N ASN A 161 -16.21 18.40 0.07
CA ASN A 161 -15.77 19.56 0.85
C ASN A 161 -15.91 19.35 2.38
N GLN A 162 -16.96 18.66 2.84
CA GLN A 162 -17.13 18.40 4.27
C GLN A 162 -16.09 17.40 4.75
N MET A 163 -15.79 16.38 3.95
CA MET A 163 -14.73 15.42 4.25
C MET A 163 -13.35 16.09 4.25
N ILE A 164 -13.08 17.01 3.30
CA ILE A 164 -11.85 17.81 3.27
C ILE A 164 -11.67 18.58 4.58
N GLU A 165 -12.70 19.29 5.04
CA GLU A 165 -12.62 20.04 6.29
C GLU A 165 -12.43 19.14 7.51
N ASN A 166 -13.08 17.97 7.54
CA ASN A 166 -12.86 16.97 8.59
C ASN A 166 -11.40 16.49 8.61
N LEU A 167 -10.83 16.16 7.44
CA LEU A 167 -9.44 15.70 7.32
C LEU A 167 -8.42 16.80 7.70
N LYS A 168 -8.69 18.07 7.37
CA LYS A 168 -7.90 19.21 7.83
C LYS A 168 -7.96 19.35 9.35
N GLY A 169 -9.14 19.15 9.95
CA GLY A 169 -9.30 19.06 11.40
C GLY A 169 -8.44 17.95 12.01
N CYS A 170 -8.44 16.76 11.38
CA CYS A 170 -7.60 15.64 11.81
C CYS A 170 -6.10 15.96 11.73
N MET A 171 -5.69 16.70 10.70
CA MET A 171 -4.32 17.15 10.52
C MET A 171 -3.92 18.20 11.57
N ALA A 172 -4.80 19.14 11.90
CA ALA A 172 -4.57 20.09 12.99
C ALA A 172 -4.44 19.37 14.35
N PHE A 173 -5.29 18.37 14.61
CA PHE A 173 -5.21 17.55 15.82
C PHE A 173 -3.89 16.76 15.91
N LEU A 174 -3.30 16.36 14.77
CA LEU A 174 -2.01 15.66 14.73
C LEU A 174 -0.87 16.52 15.31
N GLU A 175 -0.99 17.83 15.25
CA GLU A 175 0.01 18.74 15.84
C GLU A 175 0.01 18.74 17.37
N GLY A 176 -1.08 18.29 18.01
CA GLY A 176 -1.13 18.07 19.45
C GLY A 176 -0.25 16.90 19.93
N PHE A 177 0.21 16.02 19.02
CA PHE A 177 1.14 14.94 19.34
C PHE A 177 2.58 15.46 19.29
N ILE A 178 3.20 15.54 20.47
CA ILE A 178 4.54 16.10 20.71
C ILE A 178 5.43 15.07 21.40
N ASP A 179 6.69 15.45 21.69
CA ASP A 179 7.60 14.57 22.43
C ASP A 179 6.98 14.05 23.73
N ASP A 180 7.23 12.78 24.03
CA ASP A 180 6.61 12.08 25.15
C ASP A 180 6.92 12.72 26.50
N GLU A 181 8.18 13.13 26.73
CA GLU A 181 8.58 13.76 27.98
C GLU A 181 7.88 15.11 28.15
N GLU A 182 7.82 15.88 27.06
CA GLU A 182 7.16 17.18 27.04
C GLU A 182 5.65 17.07 27.28
N ALA A 183 4.98 16.13 26.59
CA ALA A 183 3.55 15.88 26.74
C ALA A 183 3.21 15.47 28.18
N ASN A 184 3.96 14.52 28.74
CA ASN A 184 3.76 14.03 30.09
C ASN A 184 3.97 15.14 31.13
N LYS A 185 5.00 15.98 30.97
CA LYS A 185 5.27 17.11 31.84
C LYS A 185 4.12 18.12 31.84
N LYS A 186 3.63 18.51 30.66
CA LYS A 186 2.53 19.49 30.51
C LYS A 186 1.23 18.98 31.14
N ASN A 187 0.84 17.75 30.84
CA ASN A 187 -0.37 17.14 31.39
C ASN A 187 -0.29 16.92 32.90
N ALA A 188 0.83 16.41 33.43
CA ALA A 188 1.01 16.20 34.86
C ALA A 188 0.96 17.52 35.66
N SER A 189 1.47 18.61 35.09
CA SER A 189 1.44 19.94 35.73
C SER A 189 0.02 20.45 35.91
N LEU A 190 -0.83 20.33 34.89
CA LEU A 190 -2.24 20.73 34.97
C LEU A 190 -3.07 19.81 35.87
N LEU A 191 -2.83 18.50 35.87
CA LEU A 191 -3.50 17.58 36.78
C LEU A 191 -3.27 17.93 38.25
N LYS A 192 -2.08 18.43 38.62
CA LYS A 192 -1.80 18.90 39.98
C LYS A 192 -2.57 20.17 40.35
N ILE A 193 -2.84 21.04 39.37
CA ILE A 193 -3.61 22.27 39.57
C ILE A 193 -5.09 21.94 39.75
N LEU A 194 -5.63 21.05 38.92
CA LEU A 194 -7.06 20.67 38.93
C LEU A 194 -7.48 19.84 40.16
N LYS A 195 -6.53 19.30 40.91
CA LYS A 195 -6.77 18.52 42.15
C LYS A 195 -6.67 19.34 43.43
N LYS A 196 -6.36 20.63 43.35
CA LYS A 196 -6.37 21.57 44.47
C LYS A 196 -7.70 22.32 44.51
#